data_AF-A6VW81-F1
#
_entry.id   AF-A6VW81-F1
#
_cell.length_a   1.000
_cell.length_b   1.000
_cell.length_c   1.000
_cell.angle_alpha   90.00
_cell.angle_beta   90.00
_cell.angle_gamma   90.00
#
_symmetry.space_group_name_H-M   'P 1'
#
loop_
_entity.id
_entity.type
_entity.pdbx_description
1 polymer ?
#
loop_
_entity_poly.entity_id
_entity_poly.type
_entity_poly.pdbx_seq_one_letter_code
_entity_poly.pdbx_strand_id
1 'polypeptide(L)'
;MPALVWKVCNDFESCIRGCFWRRELKKTYKSHHLTQAAECGAMYTEIEVNKKEAEELSVLLMQVSGKLDQSVRFVMDKDTKENFESYRSNAGKVMGEVFLEMLQPLWERYPELKPKEMDGIYEVNPQIHEPYFYKPDENT
;
A
#
# COMPACT_ATOMS: atom_id res chain seq x y z
N MET A 1 22.83 -20.55 26.18
CA MET A 1 22.09 -20.85 24.93
C MET A 1 20.72 -21.39 25.32
N PRO A 2 19.64 -20.77 24.84
CA PRO A 2 18.60 -21.60 24.23
C PRO A 2 18.05 -20.99 22.92
N ALA A 3 17.54 -21.89 22.09
CA ALA A 3 16.87 -21.64 20.82
C ALA A 3 15.36 -21.93 20.97
N LEU A 4 14.57 -21.33 20.05
CA LEU A 4 13.17 -21.66 19.66
C LEU A 4 12.12 -21.20 20.68
N VAL A 5 11.01 -20.54 20.31
CA VAL A 5 10.00 -20.97 19.34
C VAL A 5 9.30 -19.74 18.73
N TRP A 6 9.38 -19.60 17.41
CA TRP A 6 8.44 -18.78 16.62
C TRP A 6 7.10 -19.51 16.57
N LYS A 7 6.04 -18.91 17.12
CA LYS A 7 4.67 -19.35 16.90
C LYS A 7 3.97 -18.31 16.03
N VAL A 8 3.80 -18.65 14.76
CA VAL A 8 3.04 -17.92 13.76
C VAL A 8 1.59 -17.84 14.25
N CYS A 9 1.09 -16.64 14.50
CA CYS A 9 -0.34 -16.40 14.73
C CYS A 9 -1.06 -16.35 13.38
N ASN A 10 -1.55 -17.51 12.95
CA ASN A 10 -2.69 -17.61 12.04
C ASN A 10 -3.94 -17.69 12.92
N ASP A 11 -4.78 -16.65 12.95
CA ASP A 11 -6.23 -16.79 13.15
C ASP A 11 -6.94 -15.45 12.90
N PHE A 12 -7.75 -15.44 11.84
CA PHE A 12 -8.40 -14.28 11.21
C PHE A 12 -9.58 -13.70 12.02
N GLU A 13 -10.06 -14.35 13.09
CA GLU A 13 -11.22 -13.90 13.87
C GLU A 13 -10.89 -12.94 15.03
N SER A 14 -9.62 -12.79 15.40
CA SER A 14 -9.22 -11.91 16.52
C SER A 14 -9.16 -10.42 16.14
N CYS A 15 -9.13 -10.10 14.83
CA CYS A 15 -8.97 -8.72 14.36
C CYS A 15 -10.27 -7.90 14.44
N ILE A 16 -11.43 -8.55 14.31
CA ILE A 16 -12.73 -7.85 14.20
C ILE A 16 -13.22 -7.30 15.54
N ARG A 17 -12.87 -7.93 16.67
CA ARG A 17 -13.28 -7.46 18.01
C ARG A 17 -12.55 -6.20 18.50
N GLY A 18 -11.43 -5.82 17.86
CA GLY A 18 -10.65 -4.64 18.25
C GLY A 18 -11.23 -3.29 17.77
N CYS A 19 -12.12 -3.28 16.78
CA CYS A 19 -12.57 -2.03 16.16
C CYS A 19 -13.73 -1.32 16.89
N PHE A 20 -14.37 -1.95 17.88
CA PHE A 20 -15.60 -1.42 18.50
C PHE A 20 -15.37 -0.44 19.68
N TRP A 21 -14.15 -0.32 20.21
CA TRP A 21 -13.84 0.57 21.35
C TRP A 21 -13.49 2.03 20.97
N ARG A 22 -13.71 2.43 19.72
CA ARG A 22 -13.18 3.69 19.14
C ARG A 22 -13.98 4.98 19.47
N ARG A 23 -14.96 4.98 20.40
CA ARG A 23 -15.78 6.19 20.68
C ARG A 23 -15.67 6.83 22.07
N GLU A 24 -15.08 6.22 23.09
CA GLU A 24 -15.11 6.79 24.45
C GLU A 24 -13.82 7.45 24.98
N LEU A 25 -12.67 7.30 24.33
CA LEU A 25 -11.38 7.80 24.88
C LEU A 25 -11.04 9.26 24.56
N LYS A 26 -12.00 10.09 24.13
CA LYS A 26 -11.74 11.52 23.78
C LYS A 26 -11.79 12.51 24.95
N LYS A 27 -12.03 12.10 26.20
CA LYS A 27 -12.31 13.06 27.30
C LYS A 27 -11.26 13.22 28.40
N THR A 28 -10.20 12.43 28.45
CA THR A 28 -9.28 12.49 29.61
C THR A 28 -7.82 12.37 29.21
N TYR A 29 -7.29 13.37 28.51
CA TYR A 29 -5.84 13.44 28.27
C TYR A 29 -5.32 14.87 28.28
N LYS A 30 -5.39 15.49 29.46
CA LYS A 30 -4.57 16.65 29.81
C LYS A 30 -3.79 16.25 31.06
N SER A 31 -2.52 16.64 31.07
CA SER A 31 -1.55 16.55 32.17
C SER A 31 -0.87 15.20 32.42
N HIS A 32 0.39 15.20 31.96
CA HIS A 32 1.58 14.60 32.58
C HIS A 32 1.80 13.08 32.48
N HIS A 33 2.96 12.76 31.91
CA HIS A 33 3.72 11.51 31.97
C HIS A 33 3.13 10.26 31.33
N LEU A 34 3.40 10.02 30.04
CA LEU A 34 3.26 8.68 29.44
C LEU A 34 4.25 8.46 28.29
N THR A 35 5.47 8.08 28.65
CA THR A 35 6.28 7.10 27.90
C THR A 35 5.78 5.71 28.30
N GLN A 36 4.74 5.19 27.63
CA GLN A 36 4.32 3.76 27.54
C GLN A 36 2.85 3.67 27.12
N ALA A 37 2.58 3.93 25.84
CA ALA A 37 1.32 3.54 25.17
C ALA A 37 1.52 3.40 23.65
N ALA A 38 2.73 3.05 23.21
CA ALA A 38 3.14 3.01 21.79
C ALA A 38 3.25 1.59 21.21
N GLU A 39 2.58 0.61 21.83
CA GLU A 39 2.57 -0.79 21.35
C GLU A 39 1.13 -1.24 21.06
N CYS A 40 0.50 -0.58 20.09
CA CYS A 40 -0.54 -1.13 19.23
C CYS A 40 -0.42 -0.39 17.90
N GLY A 41 0.22 -1.05 16.94
CA GLY A 41 0.79 -0.46 15.74
C GLY A 41 -0.21 0.23 14.83
N ALA A 42 -0.20 1.55 14.87
CA ALA A 42 -0.23 2.38 13.69
C ALA A 42 0.97 3.31 13.83
N MET A 43 2.16 2.79 13.55
CA MET A 43 3.34 3.62 13.37
C MET A 43 3.13 4.33 12.04
N TYR A 44 2.41 5.46 12.08
CA TYR A 44 2.35 6.37 10.94
C TYR A 44 3.81 6.69 10.60
N THR A 45 4.26 6.23 9.43
CA THR A 45 5.54 6.69 8.92
C THR A 45 5.36 8.17 8.63
N GLU A 46 5.86 9.02 9.52
CA GLU A 46 5.91 10.46 9.26
C GLU A 46 6.95 10.66 8.15
N ILE A 47 6.50 10.60 6.90
CA ILE A 47 7.35 10.82 5.72
C ILE A 47 7.73 12.31 5.70
N GLU A 48 8.89 12.65 6.28
CA GLU A 48 9.46 14.01 6.22
C GLU A 48 10.24 14.24 4.92
N VAL A 49 9.52 14.29 3.80
CA VAL A 49 10.09 14.67 2.49
C VAL A 49 9.50 16.00 2.03
N ASN A 50 10.23 16.77 1.23
CA ASN A 50 9.71 18.00 0.63
C ASN A 50 8.78 17.68 -0.56
N LYS A 51 8.08 18.69 -1.09
CA LYS A 51 7.10 18.48 -2.17
C LYS A 51 7.68 17.82 -3.42
N LYS A 52 8.89 18.20 -3.83
CA LYS A 52 9.52 17.64 -5.03
C LYS A 52 9.88 16.16 -4.81
N GLU A 53 10.42 15.85 -3.64
CA GLU A 53 10.72 14.46 -3.24
C GLU A 53 9.43 13.62 -3.12
N ALA A 54 8.33 14.21 -2.63
CA ALA A 54 7.03 13.55 -2.58
C ALA A 54 6.48 13.24 -3.98
N GLU A 55 6.67 14.15 -4.94
CA GLU A 55 6.29 13.93 -6.34
C GLU A 55 7.11 12.79 -6.96
N GLU A 56 8.42 12.82 -6.80
CA GLU A 56 9.32 11.75 -7.27
C GLU A 56 8.96 10.39 -6.65
N LEU A 57 8.66 10.37 -5.35
CA LEU A 57 8.22 9.16 -4.65
C LEU A 57 6.85 8.67 -5.14
N SER A 58 5.88 9.58 -5.33
CA SER A 58 4.56 9.24 -5.85
C SER A 58 4.67 8.61 -7.24
N VAL A 59 5.51 9.18 -8.11
CA VAL A 59 5.77 8.63 -9.44
C VAL A 59 6.40 7.24 -9.34
N LEU A 60 7.41 7.05 -8.48
CA LEU A 60 8.04 5.75 -8.28
C LEU A 60 7.04 4.68 -7.82
N LEU A 61 6.18 5.00 -6.86
CA LEU A 61 5.16 4.06 -6.35
C LEU A 61 4.12 3.72 -7.43
N MET A 62 3.71 4.68 -8.25
CA MET A 62 2.87 4.42 -9.42
C MET A 62 3.57 3.51 -10.44
N GLN A 63 4.88 3.68 -10.66
CA GLN A 63 5.67 2.79 -11.52
C GLN A 63 5.71 1.36 -10.98
N VAL A 64 5.86 1.18 -9.67
CA VAL A 64 5.82 -0.14 -9.01
C VAL A 64 4.48 -0.81 -9.26
N SER A 65 3.37 -0.10 -9.02
CA SER A 65 2.02 -0.61 -9.31
C SER A 65 1.86 -0.97 -10.79
N GLY A 66 2.35 -0.13 -11.72
CA GLY A 66 2.31 -0.41 -13.15
C GLY A 66 3.14 -1.63 -13.57
N LYS A 67 4.29 -1.89 -12.93
CA LYS A 67 5.09 -3.10 -13.19
C LYS A 67 4.44 -4.36 -12.63
N LEU A 68 3.78 -4.25 -11.47
CA LEU A 68 3.04 -5.35 -10.89
C LEU A 68 1.79 -5.70 -11.72
N ASP A 69 1.15 -4.72 -12.35
CA ASP A 69 0.08 -4.97 -13.32
C ASP A 69 0.60 -5.72 -14.56
N GLN A 70 1.76 -5.31 -15.07
CA GLN A 70 2.42 -6.00 -16.18
C GLN A 70 2.83 -7.43 -15.83
N SER A 71 3.23 -7.71 -14.59
CA SER A 71 3.54 -9.07 -14.16
C SER A 71 2.28 -9.94 -14.05
N VAL A 72 1.14 -9.37 -13.64
CA VAL A 72 -0.16 -10.07 -13.67
C VAL A 72 -0.54 -10.43 -15.11
N ARG A 73 -0.40 -9.50 -16.05
CA ARG A 73 -0.64 -9.76 -17.48
C ARG A 73 0.29 -10.84 -18.03
N PHE A 74 1.57 -10.81 -17.67
CA PHE A 74 2.52 -11.85 -18.07
C PHE A 74 2.10 -13.25 -17.61
N VAL A 75 1.65 -13.40 -16.37
CA VAL A 75 1.17 -14.70 -15.86
C VAL A 75 -0.15 -15.10 -16.52
N MET A 76 -1.03 -14.13 -16.79
CA MET A 76 -2.30 -14.37 -17.49
C MET A 76 -2.11 -15.02 -18.86
N ASP A 77 -1.09 -14.56 -19.61
CA ASP A 77 -0.87 -15.01 -21.00
C ASP A 77 0.01 -16.27 -21.08
N LYS A 78 0.77 -16.62 -20.03
CA LYS A 78 1.74 -17.72 -20.05
C LYS A 78 1.38 -18.92 -19.17
N ASP A 79 0.50 -18.75 -18.20
CA ASP A 79 0.17 -19.80 -17.23
C ASP A 79 -1.30 -20.23 -17.30
N THR A 80 -1.63 -21.27 -16.57
CA THR A 80 -2.99 -21.77 -16.39
C THR A 80 -3.85 -20.75 -15.63
N LYS A 81 -5.17 -20.82 -15.86
CA LYS A 81 -6.14 -19.97 -15.17
C LYS A 81 -6.07 -20.08 -13.65
N GLU A 82 -5.81 -21.27 -13.11
CA GLU A 82 -5.74 -21.49 -11.66
C GLU A 82 -4.54 -20.76 -11.03
N ASN A 83 -3.36 -20.89 -11.65
CA ASN A 83 -2.17 -20.18 -11.21
C ASN A 83 -2.31 -18.66 -11.38
N PHE A 84 -2.92 -18.22 -12.48
CA PHE A 84 -3.23 -16.82 -12.72
C PHE A 84 -4.13 -16.23 -11.62
N GLU A 85 -5.22 -16.89 -11.25
CA GLU A 85 -6.15 -16.39 -10.22
C GLU A 85 -5.46 -16.25 -8.85
N SER A 86 -4.64 -17.24 -8.48
CA SER A 86 -3.83 -17.21 -7.26
C SER A 86 -2.80 -16.07 -7.28
N TYR A 87 -2.07 -15.94 -8.39
CA TYR A 87 -1.07 -14.88 -8.57
C TYR A 87 -1.71 -13.48 -8.54
N ARG A 88 -2.80 -13.28 -9.29
CA ARG A 88 -3.57 -12.04 -9.34
C ARG A 88 -4.05 -11.62 -7.94
N SER A 89 -4.55 -12.57 -7.15
CA SER A 89 -4.99 -12.31 -5.78
C SER A 89 -3.85 -11.79 -4.90
N ASN A 90 -2.67 -12.40 -4.99
CA ASN A 90 -1.51 -11.96 -4.21
C ASN A 90 -0.94 -10.63 -4.70
N ALA A 91 -0.86 -10.43 -6.01
CA ALA A 91 -0.46 -9.15 -6.61
C ALA A 91 -1.42 -8.02 -6.20
N GLY A 92 -2.73 -8.28 -6.20
CA GLY A 92 -3.75 -7.32 -5.76
C GLY A 92 -3.60 -6.90 -4.30
N LYS A 93 -3.21 -7.81 -3.40
CA LYS A 93 -2.91 -7.46 -1.99
C LYS A 93 -1.74 -6.49 -1.91
N VAL A 94 -0.65 -6.76 -2.62
CA VAL A 94 0.53 -5.88 -2.64
C VAL A 94 0.20 -4.52 -3.23
N MET A 95 -0.57 -4.46 -4.32
CA MET A 95 -1.05 -3.19 -4.87
C MET A 95 -1.92 -2.41 -3.87
N GLY A 96 -2.78 -3.12 -3.13
CA GLY A 96 -3.62 -2.54 -2.09
C GLY A 96 -2.79 -1.88 -0.98
N GLU A 97 -1.76 -2.57 -0.49
CA GLU A 97 -0.82 -2.05 0.52
C GLU A 97 -0.06 -0.82 -0.01
N VAL A 98 0.46 -0.87 -1.24
CA VAL A 98 1.14 0.30 -1.86
C VAL A 98 0.18 1.49 -1.95
N PHE A 99 -1.07 1.26 -2.29
CA PHE A 99 -2.06 2.33 -2.40
C PHE A 99 -2.47 2.89 -1.04
N LEU A 100 -2.95 2.04 -0.13
CA LEU A 100 -3.54 2.45 1.14
C LEU A 100 -2.50 2.93 2.16
N GLU A 101 -1.34 2.28 2.21
CA GLU A 101 -0.34 2.54 3.26
C GLU A 101 0.77 3.49 2.79
N MET A 102 0.97 3.67 1.48
CA MET A 102 2.06 4.51 0.96
C MET A 102 1.56 5.71 0.15
N LEU A 103 0.77 5.48 -0.91
CA LEU A 103 0.31 6.56 -1.80
C LEU A 103 -0.75 7.44 -1.13
N GLN A 104 -1.74 6.85 -0.48
CA GLN A 104 -2.83 7.61 0.13
C GLN A 104 -2.32 8.58 1.21
N PRO A 105 -1.49 8.18 2.20
CA PRO A 105 -0.96 9.11 3.19
C PRO A 105 -0.08 10.20 2.56
N LEU A 106 0.65 9.86 1.49
CA LEU A 106 1.47 10.81 0.75
C LEU A 106 0.61 11.89 0.07
N TRP A 107 -0.50 11.50 -0.57
CA TRP A 107 -1.44 12.44 -1.18
C TRP A 107 -2.30 13.19 -0.18
N GLU A 108 -2.59 12.62 1.00
CA GLU A 108 -3.24 13.36 2.09
C GLU A 108 -2.35 14.49 2.60
N ARG A 109 -1.03 14.30 2.60
CA ARG A 109 -0.04 15.33 2.94
C ARG A 109 0.20 16.33 1.81
N TYR A 110 0.16 15.87 0.56
CA TYR A 110 0.35 16.67 -0.65
C TYR A 110 -0.82 16.48 -1.64
N PRO A 111 -2.00 17.08 -1.38
CA PRO A 111 -3.21 16.84 -2.17
C PRO A 111 -3.08 17.21 -3.65
N GLU A 112 -2.18 18.14 -3.97
CA GLU A 112 -1.90 18.54 -5.34
C GLU A 112 -1.21 17.46 -6.20
N LEU A 113 -0.64 16.43 -5.58
CA LEU A 113 0.02 15.30 -6.25
C LEU A 113 -0.94 14.16 -6.57
N LYS A 114 -2.19 14.26 -6.11
CA LYS A 114 -3.21 13.24 -6.39
C LYS A 114 -3.53 13.23 -7.90
N PRO A 115 -3.41 12.08 -8.58
CA PRO A 115 -3.71 11.96 -10.01
C PRO A 115 -5.16 12.31 -10.37
N LYS A 116 -5.38 12.90 -11.55
CA LYS A 116 -6.72 13.22 -12.09
C LYS A 116 -7.63 11.99 -12.18
N GLU A 117 -7.07 10.82 -12.49
CA GLU A 117 -7.77 9.54 -12.58
C GLU A 117 -8.37 9.10 -11.23
N MET A 118 -7.89 9.69 -10.13
CA MET A 118 -8.31 9.41 -8.76
C MET A 118 -9.03 10.62 -8.14
N ASP A 119 -9.72 11.45 -8.91
CA ASP A 119 -10.34 12.72 -8.46
C ASP A 119 -9.32 13.74 -7.90
N GLY A 120 -8.12 13.78 -8.47
CA GLY A 120 -7.10 14.76 -8.15
C GLY A 120 -6.92 15.82 -9.23
N ILE A 121 -5.84 16.60 -9.12
CA ILE A 121 -5.47 17.66 -10.08
C ILE A 121 -4.15 17.38 -10.80
N TYR A 122 -3.35 16.43 -10.31
CA TYR A 122 -2.05 16.10 -10.86
C TYR A 122 -2.20 15.35 -12.19
N GLU A 123 -1.45 15.79 -13.18
CA GLU A 123 -1.42 15.15 -14.50
C GLU A 123 -0.22 14.21 -14.57
N VAL A 124 -0.49 12.91 -14.47
CA VAL A 124 0.54 11.88 -14.53
C VAL A 124 0.99 11.73 -15.98
N ASN A 125 2.29 11.87 -16.23
CA ASN A 125 2.84 11.55 -17.53
C ASN A 125 2.62 10.04 -17.84
N PRO A 126 1.90 9.64 -18.90
CA PRO A 126 1.69 8.24 -19.23
C PRO A 126 2.98 7.44 -19.47
N GLN A 127 4.06 8.11 -19.89
CA GLN A 127 5.37 7.50 -20.12
C GLN A 127 6.08 7.06 -18.84
N ILE A 128 5.55 7.32 -17.63
CA ILE A 128 6.19 6.85 -16.39
C ILE A 128 6.35 5.32 -16.38
N HIS A 129 5.49 4.58 -17.09
CA HIS A 129 5.52 3.12 -17.11
C HIS A 129 6.50 2.53 -18.14
N GLU A 130 7.18 3.38 -18.91
CA GLU A 130 8.17 2.95 -19.87
C GLU A 130 9.55 2.73 -19.22
N PRO A 131 10.35 1.75 -19.70
CA PRO A 131 9.98 0.74 -20.68
C PRO A 131 9.03 -0.30 -20.09
N TYR A 132 8.05 -0.75 -20.89
CA TYR A 132 7.18 -1.85 -20.51
C TYR A 132 7.98 -3.16 -20.36
N PHE A 133 7.85 -3.79 -19.21
CA PHE A 133 8.32 -5.15 -18.93
C PHE A 133 7.60 -6.18 -19.80
N TYR A 134 6.28 -6.07 -19.94
CA TYR A 134 5.47 -7.00 -20.71
C TYR A 134 4.61 -6.26 -21.74
N LYS A 135 4.65 -6.73 -22.98
CA LYS A 135 3.79 -6.30 -24.09
C LYS A 135 2.93 -7.50 -24.49
N PRO A 136 1.59 -7.42 -24.41
CA PRO A 136 0.72 -8.48 -24.89
C PRO A 136 0.93 -8.69 -26.39
N ASP A 137 0.74 -9.91 -26.87
CA ASP A 137 0.81 -10.19 -28.30
C ASP A 137 -0.36 -9.49 -29.03
N GLU A 138 -0.06 -8.65 -30.03
CA GLU A 138 -1.04 -7.81 -30.76
C GLU A 138 -2.13 -8.60 -31.54
N ASN A 139 -2.09 -9.94 -31.50
CA ASN A 139 -2.93 -10.84 -32.29
C ASN A 139 -4.01 -11.60 -31.48
N THR A 140 -4.36 -11.14 -30.28
CA THR A 140 -5.43 -11.78 -29.47
C THR A 140 -6.74 -10.99 -29.54
#